data_AF-A0A7N0TG39-F1
#
_entry.id   AF-A0A7N0TG39-F1
#
_cell.length_a   1.000
_cell.length_b   1.000
_cell.length_c   1.000
_cell.angle_alpha   90.00
_cell.angle_beta   90.00
_cell.angle_gamma   90.00
#
_symmetry.space_group_name_H-M   'P 1'
#
loop_
_entity.id
_entity.type
_entity.pdbx_description
1 polymer ?
#
loop_
_entity_poly.entity_id
_entity_poly.type
_entity_poly.pdbx_seq_one_letter_code
_entity_poly.pdbx_strand_id
1 'polypeptide(L)'
;MALEWVVLGYAAGAEAIMVLLLTLPGLSFLRKGLLTVTRNLLKPFMSIVPFCLFLLMDIYWKYENRPTCESAESCTPHEHLRHQKSIMKSQRNALLIASALVFYWVLFSVTKLIVQVEQLNEKVERMKNRE
;
A
#
# COMPACT_ATOMS: atom_id res chain seq x y z
N MET A 1 6.04 9.15 -15.88
CA MET A 1 4.95 8.27 -16.39
C MET A 1 5.18 6.77 -16.30
N ALA A 2 6.38 6.18 -16.44
CA ALA A 2 6.59 4.73 -16.20
C ALA A 2 7.35 4.46 -14.88
N LEU A 3 8.38 5.26 -14.58
CA LEU A 3 9.22 5.11 -13.40
C LEU A 3 8.44 5.19 -12.08
N GLU A 4 7.48 6.12 -11.97
CA GLU A 4 6.65 6.31 -10.75
C GLU A 4 5.88 5.04 -10.38
N TRP A 5 5.30 4.36 -11.37
CA TRP A 5 4.53 3.13 -11.16
C TRP A 5 5.42 1.92 -10.89
N VAL A 6 6.64 1.93 -11.44
CA VAL A 6 7.65 0.92 -11.15
C VAL A 6 8.10 1.05 -9.69
N VAL A 7 8.41 2.26 -9.23
CA VAL A 7 8.77 2.55 -7.84
C VAL A 7 7.64 2.19 -6.89
N LEU A 8 6.40 2.56 -7.20
CA LEU A 8 5.23 2.22 -6.39
C LEU A 8 5.00 0.70 -6.34
N GLY A 9 5.20 -0.01 -7.45
CA GLY A 9 5.10 -1.47 -7.50
C GLY A 9 6.16 -2.17 -6.65
N TYR A 10 7.41 -1.70 -6.70
CA TYR A 10 8.47 -2.22 -5.82
C TYR A 10 8.18 -1.95 -4.35
N ALA A 11 7.68 -0.76 -4.02
CA ALA A 11 7.27 -0.43 -2.66
C ALA A 11 6.14 -1.34 -2.16
N ALA A 12 5.06 -1.47 -2.92
CA ALA A 12 3.94 -2.33 -2.57
C ALA A 12 4.36 -3.81 -2.46
N GLY A 13 5.25 -4.27 -3.34
CA GLY A 13 5.83 -5.62 -3.27
C GLY A 13 6.66 -5.84 -2.01
N ALA A 14 7.52 -4.89 -1.65
CA ALA A 14 8.29 -4.94 -0.42
C ALA A 14 7.37 -4.94 0.82
N GLU A 15 6.32 -4.11 0.83
CA GLU A 15 5.31 -4.09 1.89
C GLU A 15 4.59 -5.44 2.03
N ALA A 16 4.16 -6.05 0.93
CA ALA A 16 3.52 -7.36 0.94
C ALA A 16 4.44 -8.46 1.50
N ILE A 17 5.72 -8.47 1.13
CA ILE A 17 6.70 -9.41 1.67
C ILE A 17 6.88 -9.20 3.18
N MET A 18 6.96 -7.95 3.64
CA MET A 18 7.04 -7.64 5.07
C MET A 18 5.81 -8.15 5.83
N VAL A 19 4.59 -7.94 5.30
CA VAL A 19 3.34 -8.47 5.89
C VAL A 19 3.39 -9.99 5.98
N LEU A 20 3.78 -10.66 4.89
CA LEU A 20 3.87 -12.12 4.84
C LEU A 20 4.84 -12.66 5.90
N LEU A 21 6.04 -12.07 5.99
CA LEU A 21 7.05 -12.47 6.97
C LEU A 21 6.58 -12.24 8.42
N LEU A 22 5.82 -11.19 8.69
CA LEU A 22 5.25 -10.91 10.03
C LEU A 22 4.09 -11.83 10.40
N THR A 23 3.30 -12.26 9.42
CA THR A 23 2.11 -13.10 9.63
C THR A 23 2.40 -14.59 9.73
N LEU A 24 3.55 -15.07 9.23
CA LEU A 24 3.93 -16.48 9.34
C LEU A 24 4.09 -16.92 10.82
N PRO A 25 3.29 -17.90 11.30
CA PRO A 25 3.42 -18.45 12.64
C PRO A 25 4.64 -19.40 12.70
N GLY A 26 5.62 -19.09 13.55
CA GLY A 26 6.81 -19.95 13.76
C GLY A 26 8.14 -19.21 13.90
N LEU A 27 8.19 -17.92 13.54
CA LEU A 27 9.39 -17.08 13.58
C LEU A 27 9.51 -16.27 14.88
N SER A 28 9.19 -16.85 16.04
CA SER A 28 9.11 -16.13 17.33
C SER A 28 10.42 -15.43 17.72
N PHE A 29 11.57 -16.04 17.43
CA PHE A 29 12.89 -15.46 17.71
C PHE A 29 13.24 -14.32 16.73
N LEU A 30 12.89 -14.47 15.46
CA LEU A 30 13.13 -13.46 14.43
C LEU A 30 12.12 -12.31 14.46
N ARG A 31 10.97 -12.49 15.11
CA ARG A 31 9.91 -11.48 15.23
C ARG A 31 10.41 -10.18 15.83
N LYS A 32 11.24 -10.24 16.88
CA LYS A 32 11.82 -9.04 17.52
C LYS A 32 12.69 -8.24 16.56
N GLY A 33 13.60 -8.92 15.85
CA GLY A 33 14.45 -8.27 14.84
C GLY A 33 13.63 -7.73 13.66
N LEU A 34 12.68 -8.52 13.17
CA LEU A 34 11.79 -8.14 12.08
C LEU A 34 10.89 -6.96 12.45
N LEU A 35 10.44 -6.87 13.70
CA LEU A 35 9.70 -5.72 14.24
C LEU A 35 10.55 -4.46 14.26
N THR A 36 11.80 -4.54 14.73
CA THR A 36 12.70 -3.38 14.72
C THR A 36 12.95 -2.90 13.29
N VAL A 37 13.19 -3.82 12.36
CA VAL A 37 13.37 -3.51 10.94
C VAL A 37 12.11 -2.89 10.35
N THR A 38 10.93 -3.49 10.59
CA THR A 38 9.65 -2.98 10.10
C THR A 38 9.35 -1.60 10.66
N ARG A 39 9.59 -1.36 11.96
CA ARG A 39 9.34 -0.07 12.61
C ARG A 39 10.29 1.03 12.11
N ASN A 40 11.54 0.68 11.82
CA ASN A 40 12.51 1.58 11.21
C ASN A 40 12.20 1.88 9.74
N LEU A 41 11.64 0.91 9.00
CA LEU A 41 11.20 1.07 7.62
C LEU A 41 9.85 1.80 7.51
N LEU A 42 8.96 1.64 8.48
CA LEU A 42 7.64 2.30 8.48
C LEU A 42 7.77 3.84 8.48
N LYS A 43 8.84 4.36 9.09
CA LYS A 43 9.12 5.80 9.17
C LYS A 43 9.42 6.43 7.79
N PRO A 44 10.30 5.88 6.93
CA PRO A 44 10.42 6.32 5.54
C PRO A 44 9.19 5.97 4.68
N PHE A 45 8.47 4.88 4.95
CA PHE A 45 7.23 4.53 4.24
C PHE A 45 6.07 5.50 4.49
N MET A 46 6.10 6.34 5.54
CA MET A 46 5.14 7.46 5.69
C MET A 46 5.16 8.44 4.51
N SER A 47 6.29 8.56 3.80
CA SER A 47 6.40 9.41 2.60
C SER A 47 5.67 8.83 1.37
N ILE A 48 5.31 7.55 1.39
CA ILE A 48 4.57 6.90 0.32
C ILE A 48 3.09 7.26 0.32
N VAL A 49 2.52 7.58 1.49
CA VAL A 49 1.13 8.02 1.63
C VAL A 49 0.86 9.34 0.87
N PRO A 50 1.62 10.43 1.07
CA PRO A 50 1.43 11.66 0.29
C PRO A 50 1.74 11.46 -1.21
N PHE A 51 2.65 10.55 -1.56
CA PHE A 51 2.92 10.18 -2.95
C PHE A 51 1.71 9.47 -3.60
N CYS A 52 1.08 8.53 -2.89
CA CYS A 52 -0.16 7.88 -3.31
C CYS A 52 -1.31 8.89 -3.50
N LEU A 53 -1.45 9.86 -2.59
CA LEU A 53 -2.46 10.92 -2.70
C LEU A 53 -2.22 11.81 -3.93
N PHE A 54 -0.96 12.17 -4.21
CA PHE A 54 -0.61 12.91 -5.42
C PHE A 54 -0.97 12.15 -6.70
N LEU A 55 -0.70 10.84 -6.74
CA LEU A 55 -1.06 9.99 -7.88
C LEU A 55 -2.58 9.83 -8.04
N LEU A 56 -3.34 9.74 -6.95
CA LEU A 56 -4.80 9.75 -7.01
C LEU A 56 -5.33 11.07 -7.57
N MET A 57 -4.73 12.19 -7.17
CA MET A 57 -5.13 13.50 -7.66
C MET A 57 -4.78 13.68 -9.16
N ASP A 58 -3.64 13.16 -9.62
CA ASP A 58 -3.29 13.12 -11.06
C ASP A 58 -4.26 12.24 -11.85
N ILE A 59 -4.69 11.09 -11.30
CA ILE A 59 -5.72 10.24 -11.90
C ILE A 59 -7.07 10.97 -11.97
N TYR A 60 -7.48 11.61 -10.87
CA TYR A 60 -8.74 12.37 -10.80
C TYR A 60 -8.76 13.52 -11.80
N TRP A 61 -7.67 14.29 -11.87
CA TRP A 61 -7.53 15.38 -12.83
C TRP A 61 -7.57 14.91 -14.28
N LYS A 62 -6.96 13.75 -14.58
CA LYS A 62 -7.03 13.09 -15.91
C LYS A 62 -8.39 12.49 -16.23
N TYR A 63 -9.19 12.17 -15.22
CA TYR A 63 -10.56 11.73 -15.41
C TYR A 63 -11.46 12.92 -15.74
N GLU A 64 -11.30 14.03 -15.03
CA GLU A 64 -12.11 15.24 -15.20
C GLU A 64 -11.83 15.98 -16.51
N ASN A 65 -10.55 16.14 -16.89
CA ASN A 65 -10.16 16.82 -18.13
C ASN A 65 -10.24 15.91 -19.37
N ARG A 66 -10.99 14.81 -19.27
CA ARG A 66 -11.04 13.83 -20.35
C ARG A 66 -12.15 14.21 -21.32
N PRO A 67 -11.86 14.34 -22.63
CA PRO A 67 -12.90 14.62 -23.60
C PRO A 67 -13.85 13.42 -23.68
N THR A 68 -15.06 13.58 -23.16
CA THR A 68 -16.17 12.64 -23.25
C THR A 68 -16.80 12.75 -24.63
N CYS A 69 -16.83 11.64 -25.37
CA CYS A 69 -17.67 11.54 -26.56
C CYS A 69 -19.12 11.32 -26.09
N GLU A 70 -19.90 12.39 -26.02
CA GLU A 70 -21.28 12.38 -25.48
C GLU A 70 -22.32 11.77 -26.44
N SER A 71 -21.97 11.56 -27.73
CA SER A 71 -22.91 11.04 -28.73
C SER A 71 -22.30 9.93 -29.60
N ALA A 72 -23.13 8.95 -29.97
CA ALA A 72 -22.74 7.79 -30.78
C ALA A 72 -22.30 8.14 -32.22
N GLU A 73 -22.53 9.38 -32.67
CA GLU A 73 -22.17 9.88 -34.01
C GLU A 73 -20.90 10.75 -34.02
N SER A 74 -20.32 11.10 -32.86
CA SER A 74 -19.20 12.06 -32.79
C SER A 74 -17.80 11.42 -32.73
N CYS A 75 -17.69 10.11 -32.53
CA CYS A 75 -16.42 9.45 -32.22
C CYS A 75 -16.16 8.29 -33.19
N THR A 76 -14.99 8.26 -33.83
CA THR A 76 -14.60 7.14 -34.72
C THR A 76 -14.25 5.86 -33.91
N PRO A 77 -14.38 4.64 -34.48
CA PRO A 77 -14.08 3.38 -33.76
C PRO A 77 -12.65 3.33 -33.18
N HIS A 78 -11.71 4.02 -33.83
CA HIS A 78 -10.33 4.15 -33.41
C HIS A 78 -10.16 5.03 -32.16
N GLU A 79 -11.01 6.04 -32.00
CA GLU A 79 -11.04 6.92 -30.82
C GLU A 79 -11.70 6.24 -29.62
N HIS A 80 -12.74 5.44 -29.84
CA HIS A 80 -13.31 4.57 -28.80
C HIS A 80 -12.29 3.57 -28.23
N LEU A 81 -11.48 2.95 -29.10
CA LEU A 81 -10.44 2.01 -28.66
C LEU A 81 -9.34 2.71 -27.84
N ARG A 82 -8.96 3.94 -28.25
CA ARG A 82 -8.02 4.79 -27.51
C ARG A 82 -8.61 5.21 -26.15
N HIS A 83 -9.91 5.46 -26.11
CA HIS A 83 -10.64 5.79 -24.89
C HIS A 83 -10.65 4.59 -23.92
N GLN A 84 -11.06 3.42 -24.37
CA GLN A 84 -11.03 2.18 -23.58
C GLN A 84 -9.63 1.87 -23.02
N LYS A 85 -8.58 2.02 -23.85
CA LYS A 85 -7.19 1.80 -23.44
C LYS A 85 -6.72 2.77 -22.36
N SER A 86 -7.19 4.03 -22.38
CA SER A 86 -6.87 5.01 -21.32
C SER A 86 -7.61 4.70 -20.01
N ILE A 87 -8.88 4.25 -20.08
CA ILE A 87 -9.67 3.85 -18.90
C ILE A 87 -8.96 2.68 -18.20
N MET A 88 -8.62 1.63 -18.95
CA MET A 88 -8.00 0.43 -18.39
C MET A 88 -6.62 0.72 -17.77
N LYS A 89 -5.86 1.65 -18.37
CA LYS A 89 -4.58 2.11 -17.82
C LYS A 89 -4.75 2.85 -16.48
N SER A 90 -5.79 3.68 -16.36
CA SER A 90 -6.12 4.40 -15.13
C SER A 90 -6.61 3.46 -14.02
N GLN A 91 -7.49 2.51 -14.34
CA GLN A 91 -8.01 1.54 -13.37
C GLN A 91 -6.90 0.66 -12.78
N ARG A 92 -5.96 0.18 -13.62
CA ARG A 92 -4.80 -0.58 -13.13
C ARG A 92 -3.95 0.22 -12.15
N ASN A 93 -3.78 1.51 -12.44
CA ASN A 93 -3.03 2.43 -11.61
C ASN A 93 -3.74 2.75 -10.28
N ALA A 94 -5.06 2.93 -10.30
CA ALA A 94 -5.87 3.10 -9.11
C ALA A 94 -5.86 1.86 -8.20
N LEU A 95 -5.96 0.66 -8.78
CA LEU A 95 -5.81 -0.61 -8.04
C LEU A 95 -4.44 -0.72 -7.37
N LEU A 96 -3.39 -0.31 -8.07
CA LEU A 96 -2.02 -0.29 -7.53
C LEU A 96 -1.91 0.61 -6.30
N ILE A 97 -2.46 1.83 -6.38
CA ILE A 97 -2.47 2.76 -5.24
C ILE A 97 -3.31 2.21 -4.09
N ALA A 98 -4.50 1.70 -4.36
CA ALA A 98 -5.36 1.09 -3.34
C ALA A 98 -4.64 -0.06 -2.62
N SER A 99 -3.96 -0.93 -3.37
CA SER A 99 -3.19 -2.04 -2.80
C SER A 99 -2.04 -1.57 -1.91
N ALA A 100 -1.28 -0.54 -2.33
CA ALA A 100 -0.21 0.04 -1.52
C ALA A 100 -0.75 0.64 -0.21
N LEU A 101 -1.85 1.39 -0.27
CA LEU A 101 -2.47 1.97 0.93
C LEU A 101 -2.99 0.89 1.90
N VAL A 102 -3.58 -0.19 1.38
CA VAL A 102 -4.05 -1.31 2.19
C VAL A 102 -2.89 -2.05 2.84
N PHE A 103 -1.81 -2.33 2.11
CA PHE A 103 -0.62 -2.98 2.68
C PHE A 103 0.05 -2.13 3.76
N TYR A 104 0.20 -0.83 3.52
CA TYR A 104 0.66 0.11 4.53
C TYR A 104 -0.22 0.08 5.80
N TRP A 105 -1.54 0.11 5.63
CA TRP A 105 -2.47 0.04 6.76
C TRP A 105 -2.31 -1.26 7.56
N VAL A 106 -2.24 -2.40 6.88
CA VAL A 106 -2.04 -3.72 7.51
C VAL A 106 -0.71 -3.76 8.27
N LEU A 107 0.39 -3.27 7.67
CA LEU A 107 1.69 -3.19 8.36
C LEU A 107 1.62 -2.33 9.62
N PHE A 108 0.96 -1.19 9.55
CA PHE A 108 0.77 -0.31 10.71
C PHE A 108 -0.05 -1.00 11.81
N SER A 109 -1.18 -1.62 11.47
CA SER A 109 -2.02 -2.36 12.42
C SER A 109 -1.28 -3.52 13.07
N VAL A 110 -0.59 -4.35 12.28
CA VAL A 110 0.18 -5.50 12.77
C VAL A 110 1.32 -5.05 13.68
N THR A 111 2.07 -4.00 13.30
CA THR A 111 3.15 -3.46 14.14
C THR A 111 2.61 -2.95 15.48
N LYS A 112 1.49 -2.23 15.47
CA LYS A 112 0.84 -1.73 16.69
C LYS A 112 0.38 -2.87 17.59
N LEU A 113 -0.27 -3.88 17.01
CA LEU A 113 -0.77 -5.05 17.76
C LEU A 113 0.38 -5.80 18.43
N ILE A 114 1.49 -6.01 17.72
CA ILE A 114 2.62 -6.74 18.28
C ILE A 114 3.30 -5.95 19.41
N VAL A 115 3.44 -4.62 19.28
CA VAL A 115 3.95 -3.78 20.38
C VAL A 115 3.07 -3.90 21.63
N GLN A 116 1.75 -3.94 21.45
CA GLN A 116 0.83 -4.16 22.57
C GLN A 116 0.99 -5.54 23.20
N VAL A 117 1.21 -6.58 22.40
CA VAL A 117 1.48 -7.94 22.88
C VAL A 117 2.78 -8.00 23.68
N GLU A 118 3.87 -7.38 23.22
CA GLU A 118 5.14 -7.34 23.97
C GLU A 118 4.99 -6.64 25.33
N GLN A 119 4.32 -5.48 25.34
CA GLN A 119 4.04 -4.75 26.58
C GLN A 119 3.18 -5.56 27.56
N LEU A 120 2.24 -6.35 27.05
CA LEU A 120 1.40 -7.20 27.88
C LEU A 120 2.17 -8.39 28.44
N ASN A 121 3.02 -9.01 27.62
CA ASN A 121 3.85 -10.14 28.04
C ASN A 121 4.86 -9.74 29.13
N GLU A 122 5.48 -8.57 28.99
CA GLU A 122 6.39 -8.05 30.02
C GLU A 122 5.69 -7.80 31.36
N LYS A 123 4.44 -7.33 31.34
CA LYS A 123 3.63 -7.17 32.55
C LYS A 123 3.31 -8.52 33.20
N VAL A 124 2.99 -9.53 32.41
CA VAL A 124 2.73 -10.90 32.91
C VAL A 124 3.99 -11.48 33.56
N GLU A 125 5.15 -11.32 32.93
CA GLU A 125 6.43 -11.83 33.45
C GLU A 125 6.82 -11.13 34.77
N ARG A 126 6.58 -9.82 34.88
CA ARG A 126 6.77 -9.08 36.14
C ARG A 126 5.83 -9.52 37.27
N MET A 127 4.60 -9.91 36.95
CA MET A 127 3.67 -10.45 37.95
C MET A 127 4.11 -11.85 38.40
N LYS A 128 4.49 -12.71 37.45
CA LYS A 128 4.97 -14.07 37.74
C LYS A 128 6.23 -14.10 38.60
N ASN A 129 7.16 -13.15 38.41
CA ASN A 129 8.38 -13.07 39.21
C ASN A 129 8.18 -12.45 40.61
N ARG A 130 6.97 -11.95 40.93
CA ARG A 130 6.62 -11.45 42.27
C ARG A 130 5.95 -12.51 43.16
N GLU A 131 5.49 -13.61 42.57
CA GLU A 131 5.00 -14.81 43.27
C GLU A 131 6.15 -15.79 43.54
#